data_AF-A0AAU5BY38-F1
#
_entry.id   AF-A0AAU5BY38-F1
#
_cell.length_a   1.000
_cell.length_b   1.000
_cell.length_c   1.000
_cell.angle_alpha   90.00
_cell.angle_beta   90.00
_cell.angle_gamma   90.00
#
_symmetry.space_group_name_H-M   'P 1'
#
loop_
_entity.id
_entity.type
_entity.pdbx_description
1 polymer ?
#
loop_
_entity_poly.entity_id
_entity_poly.type
_entity_poly.pdbx_seq_one_letter_code
_entity_poly.pdbx_strand_id
1 'polypeptide(L)'
;MTDPVPQPGTEQSPDTARNRVPEPRSPGDSAPSAARTPGRPLRESQGPATPERESHQLVFGDLHDYPVMAQALDNQWLPAGLAGARQHASAPARPPVEAVEAASAELRRSLVNSGTLVVNRAFLLNNEALYANYLPSADPAERDAFIRLLNDRVLVPYLYTEREPAADFTWAHDRAVGHAWRRLVTEEAEPALVRFDWDDEANGEKAGQVGNFFSTNVSALRRLRAPQLAQDLGIPEELARSMREGVLKDIYFWAGEQDNDRDITRNALYQRFITRPGTDPYQNLLRDGDHVVPTKQLVDLLYSLGVPRAGGLIPVTPPDSPPRSTLQELRSDLRPRDDDPEAIGRLLRDLFADALHRAVDGPNSYAGLSLADVNRLRREEEWRAYVDSLDSFVRGGFQDGRIPSPEEFSAGTSEVARRHARMLRTARATSGSGSGFARDIVSVLVIEAGGVALQVTSGEEVSLLAGSIQMLTAAAGALTIRLEFRDRGTKGRRGGLGHSLTLPTLRLGSLKRDWEAILGAYGGRVVETGRLPGVPRQADQQCQPDQ
;
A
#
# COMPACT_ATOMS: atom_id res chain seq x y z
N MET A 1 -26.20 -53.11 13.75
CA MET A 1 -26.04 -53.06 12.29
C MET A 1 -24.97 -52.03 12.02
N THR A 2 -23.75 -52.54 11.91
CA THR A 2 -22.49 -51.80 11.85
C THR A 2 -21.84 -52.25 10.56
N ASP A 3 -21.82 -51.37 9.57
CA ASP A 3 -21.05 -51.58 8.34
C ASP A 3 -19.84 -50.63 8.32
N PRO A 4 -18.74 -51.05 7.67
CA PRO A 4 -17.39 -50.67 8.08
C PRO A 4 -16.72 -49.65 7.15
N VAL A 5 -15.71 -49.01 7.73
CA VAL A 5 -14.74 -48.09 7.13
C VAL A 5 -13.85 -48.82 6.10
N PRO A 6 -13.60 -48.26 4.91
CA PRO A 6 -12.63 -48.82 3.97
C PRO A 6 -11.19 -48.37 4.29
N GLN A 7 -10.27 -49.33 4.29
CA GLN A 7 -8.81 -49.12 4.38
C GLN A 7 -8.19 -48.79 3.00
N PRO A 8 -7.04 -48.09 2.96
CA PRO A 8 -6.39 -47.66 1.73
C PRO A 8 -5.50 -48.77 1.13
N GLY A 9 -5.52 -48.86 -0.20
CA GLY A 9 -4.73 -49.82 -0.98
C GLY A 9 -3.25 -49.45 -1.03
N THR A 10 -2.42 -50.45 -0.73
CA THR A 10 -0.98 -50.54 -0.97
C THR A 10 -0.64 -50.46 -2.47
N GLU A 11 0.13 -49.44 -2.87
CA GLU A 11 0.83 -49.43 -4.15
C GLU A 11 2.14 -50.21 -4.06
N GLN A 12 2.27 -51.20 -4.93
CA GLN A 12 3.51 -51.94 -5.18
C GLN A 12 4.34 -51.22 -6.23
N SER A 13 5.59 -50.94 -5.88
CA SER A 13 6.67 -50.61 -6.82
C SER A 13 6.99 -51.83 -7.71
N PRO A 14 7.41 -51.62 -8.97
CA PRO A 14 8.72 -52.17 -9.31
C PRO A 14 9.62 -51.21 -10.10
N ASP A 15 10.89 -51.52 -9.91
CA ASP A 15 12.09 -50.77 -10.19
C ASP A 15 12.59 -50.94 -11.64
N THR A 16 13.55 -50.07 -11.97
CA THR A 16 14.61 -50.18 -13.01
C THR A 16 14.32 -49.92 -14.49
N ALA A 17 15.06 -48.92 -15.01
CA ALA A 17 16.03 -49.02 -16.11
C ALA A 17 15.83 -48.00 -17.26
N ARG A 18 16.58 -46.88 -17.27
CA ARG A 18 17.83 -46.73 -18.06
C ARG A 18 18.29 -45.27 -18.16
N ASN A 19 19.53 -45.06 -17.74
CA ASN A 19 20.38 -43.92 -18.02
C ASN A 19 20.54 -43.66 -19.53
N ARG A 20 20.37 -42.41 -19.97
CA ARG A 20 21.07 -41.88 -21.15
C ARG A 20 21.51 -40.43 -20.91
N VAL A 21 22.83 -40.27 -20.83
CA VAL A 21 23.59 -39.03 -20.90
C VAL A 21 23.66 -38.60 -22.38
N PRO A 22 23.49 -37.30 -22.73
CA PRO A 22 23.88 -36.80 -24.03
C PRO A 22 25.35 -36.34 -24.02
N GLU A 23 26.12 -36.85 -24.97
CA GLU A 23 27.51 -36.47 -25.25
C GLU A 23 27.64 -35.05 -25.84
N PRO A 24 28.82 -34.40 -25.68
CA PRO A 24 29.10 -33.05 -26.15
C PRO A 24 29.47 -33.01 -27.65
N ARG A 25 28.90 -32.05 -28.39
CA ARG A 25 29.31 -31.76 -29.77
C ARG A 25 30.56 -30.89 -29.80
N SER A 26 31.57 -31.34 -30.53
CA SER A 26 32.81 -30.62 -30.84
C SER A 26 32.67 -29.72 -32.09
N PRO A 27 33.55 -28.70 -32.24
CA PRO A 27 33.44 -27.63 -33.22
C PRO A 27 34.20 -27.94 -34.52
N GLY A 28 33.76 -27.37 -35.64
CA GLY A 28 34.50 -27.46 -36.90
C GLY A 28 33.87 -26.67 -38.05
N ASP A 29 34.62 -25.64 -38.45
CA ASP A 29 34.90 -25.21 -39.82
C ASP A 29 34.04 -24.15 -40.56
N SER A 30 34.75 -23.04 -40.70
CA SER A 30 34.64 -21.83 -41.51
C SER A 30 34.49 -22.00 -43.03
N ALA A 31 33.64 -21.12 -43.61
CA ALA A 31 33.76 -20.39 -44.90
C ALA A 31 33.54 -21.16 -46.24
N PRO A 32 33.18 -20.49 -47.38
CA PRO A 32 33.19 -19.04 -47.63
C PRO A 32 31.94 -18.41 -48.30
N SER A 33 31.99 -17.07 -48.26
CA SER A 33 31.19 -16.03 -48.92
C SER A 33 30.80 -16.28 -50.38
N ALA A 34 29.52 -16.09 -50.71
CA ALA A 34 29.05 -15.91 -52.08
C ALA A 34 27.87 -14.92 -52.17
N ALA A 35 28.07 -13.91 -53.02
CA ALA A 35 27.12 -13.14 -53.82
C ALA A 35 25.89 -12.48 -53.16
N ARG A 36 25.96 -11.14 -53.11
CA ARG A 36 24.83 -10.21 -52.87
C ARG A 36 23.82 -10.27 -54.03
N THR A 37 22.59 -10.61 -53.71
CA THR A 37 21.41 -10.40 -54.58
C THR A 37 20.64 -9.17 -54.05
N PRO A 38 20.21 -8.22 -54.91
CA PRO A 38 19.55 -6.99 -54.45
C PRO A 38 18.17 -7.27 -53.83
N GLY A 39 17.94 -6.62 -52.69
CA GLY A 39 16.82 -6.86 -51.78
C GLY A 39 15.44 -6.58 -52.37
N ARG A 40 14.58 -7.57 -52.23
CA ARG A 40 13.12 -7.46 -52.27
C ARG A 40 12.69 -6.75 -50.96
N PRO A 41 11.83 -5.72 -50.98
CA PRO A 41 11.40 -5.07 -49.75
C PRO A 41 10.71 -6.09 -48.84
N LEU A 42 11.27 -6.26 -47.64
CA LEU A 42 10.68 -7.00 -46.55
C LEU A 42 9.32 -6.36 -46.25
N ARG A 43 8.25 -7.09 -46.56
CA ARG A 43 6.95 -6.84 -45.91
C ARG A 43 7.21 -6.98 -44.42
N GLU A 44 7.10 -5.87 -43.70
CA GLU A 44 6.89 -5.88 -42.26
C GLU A 44 5.74 -6.85 -42.00
N SER A 45 6.07 -8.00 -41.42
CA SER A 45 5.10 -8.89 -40.82
C SER A 45 4.50 -8.08 -39.67
N GLN A 46 3.33 -7.50 -39.91
CA GLN A 46 2.43 -7.08 -38.84
C GLN A 46 2.32 -8.29 -37.92
N GLY A 47 2.86 -8.17 -36.70
CA GLY A 47 2.67 -9.17 -35.67
C GLY A 47 1.16 -9.41 -35.47
N PRO A 48 0.77 -10.56 -34.89
CA PRO A 48 -0.64 -10.83 -34.64
C PRO A 48 -1.25 -9.62 -33.94
N ALA A 49 -2.26 -9.03 -34.56
CA ALA A 49 -2.98 -7.89 -34.00
C ALA A 49 -3.45 -8.29 -32.60
N THR A 50 -2.99 -7.56 -31.60
CA THR A 50 -3.52 -7.70 -30.23
C THR A 50 -5.04 -7.55 -30.35
N PRO A 51 -5.83 -8.52 -29.86
CA PRO A 51 -7.29 -8.43 -29.98
C PRO A 51 -7.75 -7.08 -29.43
N GLU A 52 -8.59 -6.37 -30.19
CA GLU A 52 -9.13 -5.08 -29.77
C GLU A 52 -9.88 -5.27 -28.45
N ARG A 53 -9.35 -4.65 -27.38
CA ARG A 53 -9.97 -4.66 -26.06
C ARG A 53 -11.23 -3.80 -26.08
N GLU A 54 -12.28 -4.27 -25.43
CA GLU A 54 -13.51 -3.47 -25.28
C GLU A 54 -13.25 -2.21 -24.44
N SER A 55 -14.04 -1.16 -24.63
CA SER A 55 -13.80 0.15 -23.98
C SER A 55 -13.88 0.14 -22.45
N HIS A 56 -14.49 -0.89 -21.88
CA HIS A 56 -14.60 -1.12 -20.44
C HIS A 56 -13.53 -2.10 -19.90
N GLN A 57 -12.70 -2.69 -20.78
CA GLN A 57 -11.64 -3.63 -20.45
C GLN A 57 -10.30 -2.91 -20.26
N LEU A 58 -10.04 -2.50 -19.02
CA LEU A 58 -8.83 -1.76 -18.65
C LEU A 58 -7.71 -2.71 -18.23
N VAL A 59 -6.47 -2.33 -18.52
CA VAL A 59 -5.31 -2.77 -17.74
C VAL A 59 -4.91 -1.67 -16.77
N PHE A 60 -4.11 -1.99 -15.75
CA PHE A 60 -3.69 -0.99 -14.76
C PHE A 60 -3.02 0.26 -15.37
N GLY A 61 -2.33 0.11 -16.51
CA GLY A 61 -1.73 1.21 -17.25
C GLY A 61 -2.74 2.19 -17.87
N ASP A 62 -4.00 1.78 -18.05
CA ASP A 62 -5.07 2.65 -18.56
C ASP A 62 -5.66 3.54 -17.45
N LEU A 63 -5.34 3.28 -16.17
CA LEU A 63 -5.87 4.02 -15.03
C LEU A 63 -5.18 5.37 -14.85
N HIS A 64 -6.00 6.42 -14.78
CA HIS A 64 -5.59 7.82 -14.64
C HIS A 64 -6.19 8.42 -13.36
N ASP A 65 -5.85 9.68 -13.11
CA ASP A 65 -6.36 10.49 -12.00
C ASP A 65 -6.08 9.85 -10.63
N TYR A 66 -4.79 9.67 -10.31
CA TYR A 66 -4.36 9.19 -9.00
C TYR A 66 -5.05 7.88 -8.57
N PRO A 67 -4.81 6.75 -9.26
CA PRO A 67 -5.47 5.50 -8.95
C PRO A 67 -4.90 4.87 -7.68
N VAL A 68 -5.79 4.53 -6.75
CA VAL A 68 -5.47 4.02 -5.43
C VAL A 68 -6.12 2.66 -5.16
N MET A 69 -5.61 1.96 -4.15
CA MET A 69 -6.28 0.80 -3.55
C MET A 69 -6.23 0.93 -2.03
N ALA A 70 -7.39 0.85 -1.39
CA ALA A 70 -7.51 1.07 0.05
C ALA A 70 -7.47 -0.26 0.83
N GLN A 71 -6.59 -0.35 1.83
CA GLN A 71 -6.45 -1.55 2.66
C GLN A 71 -7.72 -1.87 3.45
N ALA A 72 -8.44 -0.86 3.95
CA ALA A 72 -9.63 -1.03 4.78
C ALA A 72 -10.83 -1.65 4.07
N LEU A 73 -10.80 -1.74 2.74
CA LEU A 73 -11.86 -2.38 1.97
C LEU A 73 -11.72 -3.91 1.97
N ASP A 74 -10.60 -4.45 2.44
CA ASP A 74 -10.46 -5.87 2.70
C ASP A 74 -11.41 -6.32 3.83
N ASN A 75 -12.17 -7.39 3.61
CA ASN A 75 -13.13 -7.90 4.60
C ASN A 75 -12.46 -8.51 5.86
N GLN A 76 -11.15 -8.72 5.84
CA GLN A 76 -10.37 -9.17 6.99
C GLN A 76 -9.67 -8.01 7.73
N TRP A 77 -9.73 -6.78 7.21
CA TRP A 77 -9.15 -5.64 7.90
C TRP A 77 -9.99 -5.23 9.12
N LEU A 78 -9.29 -4.86 10.21
CA LEU A 78 -9.88 -4.25 11.39
C LEU A 78 -8.91 -3.20 11.97
N PRO A 79 -9.40 -2.06 12.47
CA PRO A 79 -8.64 -1.18 13.35
C PRO A 79 -8.06 -1.95 14.54
N ALA A 80 -6.86 -1.57 15.01
CA ALA A 80 -6.17 -2.32 16.08
C ALA A 80 -7.01 -2.48 17.36
N GLY A 81 -7.72 -1.43 17.78
CA GLY A 81 -8.61 -1.47 18.95
C GLY A 81 -9.77 -2.45 18.77
N LEU A 82 -10.40 -2.48 17.59
CA LEU A 82 -11.46 -3.44 17.28
C LEU A 82 -10.91 -4.86 17.18
N ALA A 83 -9.73 -5.05 16.58
CA ALA A 83 -9.06 -6.35 16.54
C ALA A 83 -8.78 -6.91 17.95
N GLY A 84 -8.35 -6.07 18.90
CA GLY A 84 -8.17 -6.48 20.30
C GLY A 84 -9.45 -7.03 20.94
N ALA A 85 -10.58 -6.35 20.72
CA ALA A 85 -11.88 -6.81 21.23
C ALA A 85 -12.31 -8.17 20.64
N ARG A 86 -11.77 -8.57 19.49
CA ARG A 86 -12.05 -9.88 18.86
C ARG A 86 -11.26 -11.04 19.46
N GLN A 87 -10.31 -10.80 20.35
CA GLN A 87 -9.62 -11.87 21.07
C GLN A 87 -10.53 -12.48 22.15
N HIS A 88 -11.42 -11.69 22.77
CA HIS A 88 -12.31 -12.15 23.83
C HIS A 88 -13.12 -13.39 23.44
N ALA A 89 -13.17 -14.37 24.36
CA ALA A 89 -13.87 -15.64 24.13
C ALA A 89 -15.36 -15.44 23.74
N SER A 90 -16.01 -14.41 24.28
CA SER A 90 -17.41 -14.05 24.03
C SER A 90 -17.64 -13.21 22.76
N ALA A 91 -16.60 -12.89 21.98
CA ALA A 91 -16.76 -12.10 20.77
C ALA A 91 -17.69 -12.81 19.76
N PRO A 92 -18.74 -12.13 19.23
CA PRO A 92 -19.69 -12.75 18.31
C PRO A 92 -19.05 -13.05 16.96
N ALA A 93 -19.53 -14.05 16.21
CA ALA A 93 -18.93 -14.41 14.93
C ALA A 93 -18.98 -13.29 13.87
N ARG A 94 -20.04 -12.48 13.87
CA ARG A 94 -20.14 -11.31 12.98
C ARG A 94 -19.21 -10.19 13.47
N PRO A 95 -18.55 -9.45 12.56
CA PRO A 95 -17.85 -8.22 12.90
C PRO A 95 -18.80 -7.22 13.59
N PRO A 96 -18.28 -6.40 14.53
CA PRO A 96 -19.07 -5.36 15.19
C PRO A 96 -19.46 -4.25 14.20
N VAL A 97 -20.53 -3.50 14.49
CA VAL A 97 -21.02 -2.41 13.62
C VAL A 97 -19.93 -1.35 13.41
N GLU A 98 -19.16 -1.08 14.45
CA GLU A 98 -18.02 -0.16 14.46
C GLU A 98 -16.96 -0.54 13.42
N ALA A 99 -16.82 -1.83 13.07
CA ALA A 99 -15.90 -2.26 12.01
C ALA A 99 -16.42 -1.86 10.62
N VAL A 100 -17.74 -1.98 10.40
CA VAL A 100 -18.40 -1.55 9.17
C VAL A 100 -18.34 -0.04 9.03
N GLU A 101 -18.56 0.70 10.13
CA GLU A 101 -18.44 2.16 10.16
C GLU A 101 -17.02 2.62 9.84
N ALA A 102 -16.00 1.97 10.42
CA ALA A 102 -14.60 2.27 10.11
C ALA A 102 -14.27 2.02 8.63
N ALA A 103 -14.67 0.87 8.07
CA ALA A 103 -14.46 0.57 6.66
C ALA A 103 -15.25 1.52 5.74
N SER A 104 -16.45 1.96 6.14
CA SER A 104 -17.26 2.92 5.40
C SER A 104 -16.64 4.32 5.41
N ALA A 105 -16.07 4.75 6.54
CA ALA A 105 -15.32 5.99 6.62
C ALA A 105 -14.10 5.97 5.71
N GLU A 106 -13.40 4.83 5.64
CA GLU A 106 -12.26 4.65 4.75
C GLU A 106 -12.64 4.54 3.26
N LEU A 107 -13.79 3.95 2.93
CA LEU A 107 -14.36 4.01 1.58
C LEU A 107 -14.55 5.47 1.15
N ARG A 108 -15.22 6.28 1.98
CA ARG A 108 -15.49 7.70 1.70
C ARG A 108 -14.20 8.49 1.59
N ARG A 109 -13.26 8.27 2.51
CA ARG A 109 -11.92 8.90 2.49
C ARG A 109 -11.19 8.58 1.20
N SER A 110 -11.21 7.32 0.77
CA SER A 110 -10.53 6.89 -0.45
C SER A 110 -11.17 7.49 -1.70
N LEU A 111 -12.51 7.54 -1.76
CA LEU A 111 -13.24 8.16 -2.88
C LEU A 111 -13.07 9.68 -2.93
N VAL A 112 -12.85 10.36 -1.81
CA VAL A 112 -12.60 11.81 -1.80
C VAL A 112 -11.15 12.10 -2.22
N ASN A 113 -10.20 11.27 -1.81
CA ASN A 113 -8.76 11.49 -2.00
C ASN A 113 -8.14 10.74 -3.18
N SER A 114 -8.94 10.32 -4.16
CA SER A 114 -8.46 9.71 -5.40
C SER A 114 -9.38 10.01 -6.57
N GLY A 115 -8.87 10.05 -7.79
CA GLY A 115 -9.72 10.05 -8.97
C GLY A 115 -10.25 8.64 -9.26
N THR A 116 -9.42 7.61 -9.09
CA THR A 116 -9.83 6.20 -9.27
C THR A 116 -9.56 5.36 -8.03
N LEU A 117 -10.58 4.68 -7.52
CA LEU A 117 -10.48 3.68 -6.44
C LEU A 117 -10.64 2.28 -7.02
N VAL A 118 -9.54 1.53 -7.03
CA VAL A 118 -9.54 0.12 -7.45
C VAL A 118 -9.91 -0.75 -6.26
N VAL A 119 -10.85 -1.68 -6.47
CA VAL A 119 -11.31 -2.60 -5.42
C VAL A 119 -11.33 -4.02 -5.94
N ASN A 120 -10.70 -4.95 -5.23
CA ASN A 120 -10.78 -6.36 -5.57
C ASN A 120 -12.24 -6.81 -5.58
N ARG A 121 -12.67 -7.52 -6.62
CA ARG A 121 -14.04 -8.08 -6.71
C ARG A 121 -14.45 -8.85 -5.46
N ALA A 122 -13.51 -9.52 -4.80
CA ALA A 122 -13.76 -10.22 -3.54
C ALA A 122 -14.20 -9.32 -2.39
N PHE A 123 -13.72 -8.08 -2.37
CA PHE A 123 -14.07 -7.13 -1.33
C PHE A 123 -15.45 -6.53 -1.56
N LEU A 124 -15.83 -6.29 -2.81
CA LEU A 124 -17.18 -5.86 -3.18
C LEU A 124 -18.23 -6.84 -2.65
N LEU A 125 -17.93 -8.14 -2.67
CA LEU A 125 -18.83 -9.21 -2.28
C LEU A 125 -18.80 -9.59 -0.79
N ASN A 126 -17.73 -9.25 -0.06
CA ASN A 126 -17.54 -9.70 1.33
C ASN A 126 -17.39 -8.58 2.36
N ASN A 127 -17.22 -7.32 1.93
CA ASN A 127 -17.14 -6.18 2.85
C ASN A 127 -18.47 -5.43 2.91
N GLU A 128 -19.08 -5.39 4.09
CA GLU A 128 -20.37 -4.74 4.33
C GLU A 128 -20.36 -3.25 4.00
N ALA A 129 -19.22 -2.57 4.22
CA ALA A 129 -19.06 -1.17 3.84
C ALA A 129 -19.17 -0.93 2.33
N LEU A 130 -19.02 -1.98 1.51
CA LEU A 130 -19.22 -1.95 0.06
C LEU A 130 -20.60 -2.50 -0.32
N TYR A 131 -20.91 -3.75 0.05
CA TYR A 131 -22.13 -4.38 -0.46
C TYR A 131 -23.42 -3.75 0.04
N ALA A 132 -23.42 -3.15 1.24
CA ALA A 132 -24.62 -2.49 1.77
C ALA A 132 -25.10 -1.35 0.86
N ASN A 133 -24.24 -0.78 0.02
CA ASN A 133 -24.59 0.32 -0.88
C ASN A 133 -25.27 -0.15 -2.17
N TYR A 134 -25.15 -1.42 -2.57
CA TYR A 134 -25.78 -1.93 -3.79
C TYR A 134 -26.78 -3.06 -3.54
N LEU A 135 -27.07 -3.39 -2.29
CA LEU A 135 -28.17 -4.31 -1.99
C LEU A 135 -29.52 -3.70 -2.44
N PRO A 136 -30.51 -4.51 -2.85
CA PRO A 136 -31.84 -4.00 -3.18
C PRO A 136 -32.54 -3.27 -2.02
N SER A 137 -32.11 -3.53 -0.79
CA SER A 137 -32.58 -2.87 0.44
C SER A 137 -31.80 -1.60 0.79
N ALA A 138 -30.77 -1.23 0.02
CA ALA A 138 -30.01 0.00 0.23
C ALA A 138 -30.91 1.23 0.06
N ASP A 139 -30.53 2.34 0.70
CA ASP A 139 -31.16 3.62 0.41
C ASP A 139 -31.06 3.93 -1.10
N PRO A 140 -32.15 4.34 -1.77
CA PRO A 140 -32.13 4.55 -3.22
C PRO A 140 -31.09 5.57 -3.68
N ALA A 141 -30.86 6.64 -2.91
CA ALA A 141 -29.87 7.65 -3.27
C ALA A 141 -28.45 7.12 -3.15
N GLU A 142 -28.17 6.27 -2.15
CA GLU A 142 -26.87 5.62 -1.98
C GLU A 142 -26.63 4.55 -3.07
N ARG A 143 -27.67 3.79 -3.45
CA ARG A 143 -27.60 2.83 -4.55
C ARG A 143 -27.30 3.52 -5.88
N ASP A 144 -28.05 4.55 -6.21
CA ASP A 144 -27.84 5.34 -7.43
C ASP A 144 -26.45 5.98 -7.44
N ALA A 145 -25.98 6.44 -6.27
CA ALA A 145 -24.65 6.98 -6.14
C ALA A 145 -23.57 5.92 -6.39
N PHE A 146 -23.73 4.71 -5.85
CA PHE A 146 -22.82 3.59 -6.08
C PHE A 146 -22.76 3.17 -7.55
N ILE A 147 -23.92 3.08 -8.22
CA ILE A 147 -23.99 2.79 -9.66
C ILE A 147 -23.25 3.86 -10.47
N ARG A 148 -23.43 5.14 -10.14
CA ARG A 148 -22.69 6.23 -10.80
C ARG A 148 -21.18 6.12 -10.59
N LEU A 149 -20.72 5.79 -9.39
CA LEU A 149 -19.29 5.60 -9.11
C LEU A 149 -18.68 4.49 -10.00
N LEU A 150 -19.42 3.41 -10.24
CA LEU A 150 -19.01 2.33 -11.16
C LEU A 150 -18.96 2.81 -12.61
N ASN A 151 -20.03 3.44 -13.09
CA ASN A 151 -20.18 3.87 -14.49
C ASN A 151 -19.20 4.99 -14.85
N ASP A 152 -18.94 5.91 -13.91
CA ASP A 152 -18.03 7.04 -14.08
C ASP A 152 -16.54 6.62 -13.90
N ARG A 153 -16.27 5.32 -13.74
CA ARG A 153 -14.92 4.73 -13.54
C ARG A 153 -14.21 5.25 -12.29
N VAL A 154 -14.96 5.78 -11.33
CA VAL A 154 -14.44 6.21 -10.04
C VAL A 154 -14.17 5.00 -9.14
N LEU A 155 -15.06 4.02 -9.14
CA LEU A 155 -14.91 2.76 -8.46
C LEU A 155 -14.71 1.67 -9.52
N VAL A 156 -13.50 1.11 -9.59
CA VAL A 156 -13.13 0.15 -10.64
C VAL A 156 -12.88 -1.23 -10.03
N PRO A 157 -13.75 -2.23 -10.31
CA PRO A 157 -13.51 -3.60 -9.88
C PRO A 157 -12.25 -4.19 -10.53
N TYR A 158 -11.36 -4.73 -9.70
CA TYR A 158 -10.23 -5.55 -10.12
C TYR A 158 -10.63 -7.02 -10.16
N LEU A 159 -10.42 -7.64 -11.33
CA LEU A 159 -10.60 -9.08 -11.52
C LEU A 159 -9.24 -9.77 -11.44
N TYR A 160 -9.11 -10.75 -10.53
CA TYR A 160 -7.83 -11.39 -10.23
C TYR A 160 -7.45 -12.39 -11.33
N THR A 161 -8.29 -13.40 -11.52
CA THR A 161 -8.19 -14.39 -12.62
C THR A 161 -9.47 -14.42 -13.45
N GLU A 162 -10.52 -13.75 -13.01
CA GLU A 162 -11.85 -13.82 -13.62
C GLU A 162 -11.93 -12.91 -14.83
N ARG A 163 -12.57 -13.37 -15.91
CA ARG A 163 -12.72 -12.59 -17.14
C ARG A 163 -13.94 -11.66 -17.12
N GLU A 164 -14.94 -12.01 -16.31
CA GLU A 164 -16.21 -11.30 -16.26
C GLU A 164 -16.54 -10.90 -14.82
N PRO A 165 -17.21 -9.76 -14.60
CA PRO A 165 -17.54 -9.29 -13.26
C PRO A 165 -18.59 -10.20 -12.59
N ALA A 166 -19.44 -10.85 -13.40
CA ALA A 166 -20.48 -11.79 -12.99
C ALA A 166 -20.01 -13.25 -12.87
N ALA A 167 -18.73 -13.54 -13.19
CA ALA A 167 -18.18 -14.90 -13.15
C ALA A 167 -18.43 -15.56 -11.79
N ASP A 168 -18.73 -16.85 -11.79
CA ASP A 168 -19.05 -17.56 -10.56
C ASP A 168 -17.89 -17.53 -9.55
N PHE A 169 -18.24 -17.52 -8.27
CA PHE A 169 -17.31 -17.49 -7.15
C PHE A 169 -17.74 -18.50 -6.09
N THR A 170 -16.77 -19.16 -5.48
CA THR A 170 -16.99 -20.15 -4.41
C THR A 170 -16.78 -19.58 -3.01
N TRP A 171 -16.27 -18.34 -2.94
CA TRP A 171 -15.77 -17.73 -1.70
C TRP A 171 -16.68 -16.66 -1.11
N ALA A 172 -17.77 -16.26 -1.78
CA ALA A 172 -18.71 -15.30 -1.19
C ALA A 172 -19.49 -15.96 -0.06
N HIS A 173 -19.53 -15.28 1.09
CA HIS A 173 -20.16 -15.82 2.29
C HIS A 173 -21.70 -15.69 2.26
N ASP A 174 -22.23 -14.74 1.48
CA ASP A 174 -23.67 -14.50 1.34
C ASP A 174 -24.11 -14.63 -0.13
N ARG A 175 -24.95 -15.62 -0.42
CA ARG A 175 -25.49 -15.84 -1.77
C ARG A 175 -26.38 -14.69 -2.23
N ALA A 176 -27.12 -14.04 -1.33
CA ALA A 176 -27.98 -12.91 -1.68
C ALA A 176 -27.15 -11.72 -2.16
N VAL A 177 -26.01 -11.44 -1.48
CA VAL A 177 -25.04 -10.44 -1.92
C VAL A 177 -24.49 -10.78 -3.31
N GLY A 178 -24.16 -12.06 -3.53
CA GLY A 178 -23.69 -12.54 -4.83
C GLY A 178 -24.69 -12.36 -5.96
N HIS A 179 -25.98 -12.65 -5.72
CA HIS A 179 -27.04 -12.39 -6.69
C HIS A 179 -27.25 -10.90 -6.94
N ALA A 180 -27.21 -10.07 -5.90
CA ALA A 180 -27.33 -8.62 -6.02
C ALA A 180 -26.19 -8.02 -6.86
N TRP A 181 -24.94 -8.47 -6.64
CA TRP A 181 -23.79 -8.06 -7.44
C TRP A 181 -23.94 -8.47 -8.92
N ARG A 182 -24.32 -9.73 -9.17
CA ARG A 182 -24.52 -10.21 -10.55
C ARG A 182 -25.55 -9.36 -11.27
N ARG A 183 -26.72 -9.16 -10.65
CA ARG A 183 -27.78 -8.30 -11.19
C ARG A 183 -27.28 -6.87 -11.45
N LEU A 184 -26.58 -6.27 -10.50
CA LEU A 184 -26.02 -4.92 -10.62
C LEU A 184 -25.18 -4.79 -11.90
N VAL A 185 -24.21 -5.68 -12.11
CA VAL A 185 -23.24 -5.58 -13.22
C VAL A 185 -23.76 -6.11 -14.56
N THR A 186 -24.92 -6.75 -14.59
CA THR A 186 -25.54 -7.25 -15.84
C THR A 186 -26.75 -6.43 -16.28
N GLU A 187 -27.44 -5.73 -15.36
CA GLU A 187 -28.72 -5.08 -15.64
C GLU A 187 -28.74 -3.58 -15.32
N GLU A 188 -27.89 -3.09 -14.40
CA GLU A 188 -28.04 -1.74 -13.83
C GLU A 188 -26.80 -0.83 -14.02
N ALA A 189 -25.61 -1.42 -14.06
CA ALA A 189 -24.34 -0.72 -14.19
C ALA A 189 -23.49 -1.31 -15.32
N GLU A 190 -22.67 -0.46 -15.94
CA GLU A 190 -21.70 -0.82 -16.96
C GLU A 190 -20.28 -0.46 -16.45
N PRO A 191 -19.78 -1.16 -15.40
CA PRO A 191 -18.50 -0.83 -14.80
C PRO A 191 -17.35 -1.05 -15.78
N ALA A 192 -16.38 -0.15 -15.75
CA ALA A 192 -15.05 -0.49 -16.25
C ALA A 192 -14.39 -1.50 -15.31
N LEU A 193 -13.66 -2.44 -15.87
CA LEU A 193 -13.03 -3.56 -15.16
C LEU A 193 -11.53 -3.50 -15.41
N VAL A 194 -10.74 -3.74 -14.38
CA VAL A 194 -9.29 -3.79 -14.52
C VAL A 194 -8.74 -5.19 -14.30
N ARG A 195 -7.80 -5.58 -15.16
CA ARG A 195 -6.97 -6.78 -15.05
C ARG A 195 -5.49 -6.41 -15.21
N PHE A 196 -4.59 -7.34 -14.88
CA PHE A 196 -3.19 -7.16 -15.24
C PHE A 196 -2.96 -7.34 -16.74
N ASP A 197 -3.72 -8.25 -17.32
CA ASP A 197 -3.80 -8.49 -18.75
C ASP A 197 -5.17 -9.09 -19.12
N TRP A 198 -5.60 -8.88 -20.37
CA TRP A 198 -6.83 -9.50 -20.89
C TRP A 198 -6.53 -10.80 -21.64
N ASP A 199 -5.26 -11.08 -21.90
CA ASP A 199 -4.77 -12.44 -22.15
C ASP A 199 -4.69 -13.23 -20.83
N ASP A 200 -5.24 -14.43 -20.80
CA ASP A 200 -5.38 -15.21 -19.57
C ASP A 200 -4.04 -15.76 -19.05
N GLU A 201 -3.10 -16.09 -19.95
CA GLU A 201 -1.76 -16.57 -19.59
C GLU A 201 -0.92 -15.44 -19.01
N ALA A 202 -0.83 -14.31 -19.73
CA ALA A 202 -0.11 -13.12 -19.27
C ALA A 202 -0.71 -12.55 -17.97
N ASN A 203 -2.03 -12.59 -17.80
CA ASN A 203 -2.68 -12.21 -16.55
C ASN A 203 -2.32 -13.17 -15.41
N GLY A 204 -2.30 -14.48 -15.68
CA GLY A 204 -1.91 -15.50 -14.71
C GLY A 204 -0.49 -15.29 -14.20
N GLU A 205 0.46 -14.99 -15.10
CA GLU A 205 1.85 -14.69 -14.74
C GLU A 205 1.95 -13.44 -13.83
N LYS A 206 1.31 -12.33 -14.21
CA LYS A 206 1.32 -11.09 -13.43
C LYS A 206 0.58 -11.24 -12.09
N ALA A 207 -0.54 -11.96 -12.07
CA ALA A 207 -1.27 -12.28 -10.84
C ALA A 207 -0.42 -13.15 -9.90
N GLY A 208 0.32 -14.12 -10.44
CA GLY A 208 1.29 -14.93 -9.68
C GLY A 208 2.38 -14.08 -9.01
N GLN A 209 2.79 -12.95 -9.61
CA GLN A 209 3.74 -12.03 -8.96
C GLN A 209 3.19 -11.42 -7.67
N VAL A 210 1.87 -11.21 -7.56
CA VAL A 210 1.21 -10.74 -6.34
C VAL A 210 1.27 -11.79 -5.23
N GLY A 211 0.94 -13.04 -5.56
CA GLY A 211 1.06 -14.17 -4.64
C GLY A 211 2.50 -14.37 -4.16
N ASN A 212 3.43 -14.43 -5.10
CA ASN A 212 4.86 -14.58 -4.82
C ASN A 212 5.42 -13.42 -3.98
N PHE A 213 4.95 -12.19 -4.19
CA PHE A 213 5.33 -11.05 -3.36
C PHE A 213 5.00 -11.31 -1.89
N PHE A 214 3.79 -11.75 -1.57
CA PHE A 214 3.41 -12.05 -0.19
C PHE A 214 4.21 -13.25 0.36
N SER A 215 4.28 -14.35 -0.39
CA SER A 215 5.02 -15.57 -0.03
C SER A 215 6.48 -15.30 0.31
N THR A 216 7.17 -14.52 -0.54
CA THR A 216 8.58 -14.18 -0.34
C THR A 216 8.79 -13.28 0.88
N ASN A 217 7.88 -12.32 1.10
CA ASN A 217 8.09 -11.26 2.06
C ASN A 217 7.60 -11.59 3.48
N VAL A 218 6.73 -12.59 3.65
CA VAL A 218 6.28 -13.00 4.99
C VAL A 218 7.45 -13.46 5.87
N SER A 219 8.43 -14.15 5.28
CA SER A 219 9.65 -14.58 5.95
C SER A 219 10.54 -13.41 6.38
N ALA A 220 10.46 -12.27 5.71
CA ALA A 220 11.23 -11.08 6.03
C ALA A 220 10.74 -10.37 7.31
N LEU A 221 9.50 -10.63 7.76
CA LEU A 221 8.93 -10.01 8.97
C LEU A 221 9.78 -10.27 10.22
N ARG A 222 10.42 -11.44 10.31
CA ARG A 222 11.34 -11.78 11.42
C ARG A 222 12.57 -10.85 11.49
N ARG A 223 12.97 -10.22 10.39
CA ARG A 223 14.20 -9.40 10.31
C ARG A 223 13.99 -7.94 10.67
N LEU A 224 12.76 -7.56 11.00
CA LEU A 224 12.41 -6.21 11.40
C LEU A 224 13.11 -5.80 12.70
N ARG A 225 13.54 -4.53 12.77
CA ARG A 225 14.16 -3.97 13.97
C ARG A 225 13.10 -3.72 15.02
N ALA A 226 13.27 -4.33 16.20
CA ALA A 226 12.32 -4.21 17.31
C ALA A 226 12.05 -2.77 17.76
N PRO A 227 13.04 -1.85 17.87
CA PRO A 227 12.74 -0.47 18.26
C PRO A 227 11.79 0.26 17.31
N GLN A 228 12.04 0.18 15.99
CA GLN A 228 11.16 0.79 14.98
C GLN A 228 9.80 0.10 14.92
N LEU A 229 9.79 -1.23 15.03
CA LEU A 229 8.55 -2.01 15.04
C LEU A 229 7.67 -1.63 16.24
N ALA A 230 8.29 -1.44 17.42
CA ALA A 230 7.63 -1.01 18.64
C ALA A 230 7.02 0.39 18.49
N GLN A 231 7.81 1.33 17.96
CA GLN A 231 7.36 2.69 17.68
C GLN A 231 6.17 2.71 16.74
N ASP A 232 6.26 2.05 15.58
CA ASP A 232 5.25 2.16 14.53
C ASP A 232 3.96 1.38 14.86
N LEU A 233 4.05 0.31 15.64
CA LEU A 233 2.89 -0.45 16.13
C LEU A 233 2.30 0.12 17.42
N GLY A 234 2.96 1.08 18.07
CA GLY A 234 2.54 1.61 19.37
C GLY A 234 2.58 0.57 20.50
N ILE A 235 3.57 -0.32 20.49
CA ILE A 235 3.72 -1.40 21.48
C ILE A 235 5.05 -1.28 22.26
N PRO A 236 5.19 -1.91 23.45
CA PRO A 236 6.46 -1.96 24.15
C PRO A 236 7.57 -2.64 23.33
N GLU A 237 8.80 -2.16 23.45
CA GLU A 237 9.95 -2.75 22.73
C GLU A 237 10.20 -4.20 23.16
N GLU A 238 9.95 -4.53 24.42
CA GLU A 238 10.01 -5.89 24.94
C GLU A 238 9.06 -6.82 24.19
N LEU A 239 7.84 -6.35 23.90
CA LEU A 239 6.86 -7.11 23.12
C LEU A 239 7.33 -7.26 21.67
N ALA A 240 7.84 -6.20 21.04
CA ALA A 240 8.40 -6.30 19.69
C ALA A 240 9.59 -7.28 19.59
N ARG A 241 10.48 -7.30 20.60
CA ARG A 241 11.57 -8.29 20.69
C ARG A 241 11.02 -9.71 20.88
N SER A 242 10.04 -9.88 21.76
CA SER A 242 9.36 -11.17 22.00
C SER A 242 8.68 -11.70 20.73
N MET A 243 7.95 -10.84 20.00
CA MET A 243 7.33 -11.19 18.71
C MET A 243 8.36 -11.72 17.71
N ARG A 244 9.52 -11.08 17.64
CA ARG A 244 10.61 -11.47 16.73
C ARG A 244 11.19 -12.84 17.04
N GLU A 245 11.42 -13.14 18.32
CA GLU A 245 11.97 -14.43 18.75
C GLU A 245 10.91 -15.53 18.91
N GLY A 246 9.62 -15.16 18.89
CA GLY A 246 8.47 -16.05 18.95
C GLY A 246 7.69 -16.11 17.63
N VAL A 247 6.48 -15.54 17.59
CA VAL A 247 5.53 -15.73 16.48
C VAL A 247 6.09 -15.40 15.09
N LEU A 248 6.92 -14.36 14.93
CA LEU A 248 7.50 -14.01 13.63
C LEU A 248 8.58 -15.02 13.19
N LYS A 249 9.29 -15.62 14.14
CA LYS A 249 10.22 -16.74 13.89
C LYS A 249 9.46 -18.01 13.51
N ASP A 250 8.33 -18.27 14.16
CA ASP A 250 7.48 -19.43 13.83
C ASP A 250 6.86 -19.29 12.44
N ILE A 251 6.38 -18.10 12.08
CA ILE A 251 5.92 -17.79 10.71
C ILE A 251 7.04 -18.00 9.69
N TYR A 252 8.27 -17.55 9.98
CA TYR A 252 9.43 -17.76 9.11
C TYR A 252 9.71 -19.25 8.86
N PHE A 253 9.71 -20.08 9.91
CA PHE A 253 9.94 -21.52 9.74
C PHE A 253 8.80 -22.19 8.99
N TRP A 254 7.55 -21.91 9.38
CA TRP A 254 6.38 -22.45 8.70
C TRP A 254 6.35 -22.08 7.22
N ALA A 255 6.70 -20.85 6.87
CA ALA A 255 6.79 -20.40 5.48
C ALA A 255 7.86 -21.19 4.71
N GLY A 256 8.99 -21.50 5.32
CA GLY A 256 10.05 -22.33 4.72
C GLY A 256 9.71 -23.83 4.61
N GLU A 257 8.67 -24.30 5.30
CA GLU A 257 8.14 -25.67 5.20
C GLU A 257 7.03 -25.80 4.13
N GLN A 258 6.56 -24.69 3.56
CA GLN A 258 5.55 -24.74 2.51
C GLN A 258 6.15 -25.23 1.18
N ASP A 259 5.31 -25.83 0.35
CA ASP A 259 5.67 -26.24 -1.01
C ASP A 259 6.11 -25.01 -1.81
N ASN A 260 7.34 -25.02 -2.34
CA ASN A 260 7.91 -23.91 -3.10
C ASN A 260 7.12 -23.61 -4.38
N ASP A 261 6.35 -24.58 -4.88
CA ASP A 261 5.53 -24.44 -6.09
C ASP A 261 4.13 -23.89 -5.79
N ARG A 262 3.81 -23.57 -4.52
CA ARG A 262 2.51 -23.03 -4.11
C ARG A 262 2.66 -21.73 -3.34
N ASP A 263 1.86 -20.74 -3.72
CA ASP A 263 1.80 -19.48 -2.99
C ASP A 263 1.25 -19.65 -1.57
N ILE A 264 1.94 -19.02 -0.62
CA ILE A 264 1.46 -18.87 0.75
C ILE A 264 0.31 -17.87 0.73
N THR A 265 -0.87 -18.31 1.13
CA THR A 265 -2.02 -17.40 1.25
C THR A 265 -2.09 -16.77 2.64
N ARG A 266 -2.59 -15.52 2.72
CA ARG A 266 -2.90 -14.88 4.01
C ARG A 266 -3.85 -15.73 4.86
N ASN A 267 -4.85 -16.37 4.23
CA ASN A 267 -5.80 -17.24 4.93
C ASN A 267 -5.10 -18.42 5.62
N ALA A 268 -4.16 -19.08 4.95
CA ALA A 268 -3.39 -20.18 5.54
C ALA A 268 -2.55 -19.71 6.75
N LEU A 269 -1.89 -18.55 6.62
CA LEU A 269 -1.15 -17.93 7.72
C LEU A 269 -2.09 -17.62 8.90
N TYR A 270 -3.25 -17.04 8.62
CA TYR A 270 -4.23 -16.66 9.63
C TYR A 270 -4.77 -17.86 10.39
N GLN A 271 -5.22 -18.90 9.67
CA GLN A 271 -5.66 -20.15 10.28
C GLN A 271 -4.56 -20.74 11.18
N ARG A 272 -3.30 -20.64 10.77
CA ARG A 272 -2.17 -21.20 11.50
C ARG A 272 -1.77 -20.39 12.74
N PHE A 273 -1.79 -19.06 12.69
CA PHE A 273 -1.17 -18.21 13.73
C PHE A 273 -2.09 -17.18 14.38
N ILE A 274 -3.12 -16.70 13.68
CA ILE A 274 -3.87 -15.48 14.09
C ILE A 274 -5.31 -15.80 14.51
N THR A 275 -6.00 -16.59 13.70
CA THR A 275 -7.42 -16.91 13.85
C THR A 275 -7.63 -17.99 14.91
N ARG A 276 -8.70 -17.86 15.69
CA ARG A 276 -9.10 -18.85 16.69
C ARG A 276 -9.30 -20.22 16.02
N PRO A 277 -8.77 -21.32 16.58
CA PRO A 277 -8.97 -22.65 16.02
C PRO A 277 -10.47 -22.97 15.82
N GLY A 278 -10.80 -23.59 14.68
CA GLY A 278 -12.18 -23.95 14.34
C GLY A 278 -13.05 -22.79 13.84
N THR A 279 -12.47 -21.60 13.61
CA THR A 279 -13.15 -20.45 13.01
C THR A 279 -12.49 -20.07 11.69
N ASP A 280 -13.24 -19.37 10.85
CA ASP A 280 -12.74 -18.92 9.55
C ASP A 280 -12.09 -17.53 9.64
N PRO A 281 -11.02 -17.25 8.85
CA PRO A 281 -10.36 -15.95 8.86
C PRO A 281 -11.30 -14.75 8.66
N TYR A 282 -12.32 -14.86 7.81
CA TYR A 282 -13.28 -13.76 7.54
C TYR A 282 -14.15 -13.40 8.76
N GLN A 283 -14.31 -14.31 9.72
CA GLN A 283 -15.04 -14.04 10.95
C GLN A 283 -14.25 -13.12 11.89
N ASN A 284 -12.96 -12.90 11.61
CA ASN A 284 -12.07 -12.05 12.39
C ASN A 284 -12.10 -12.39 13.89
N LEU A 285 -12.28 -13.67 14.24
CA LEU A 285 -12.18 -14.16 15.62
C LEU A 285 -10.72 -14.53 15.87
N LEU A 286 -10.08 -13.83 16.80
CA LEU A 286 -8.64 -13.90 16.99
C LEU A 286 -8.29 -14.80 18.18
N ARG A 287 -7.07 -15.34 18.17
CA ARG A 287 -6.48 -16.05 19.30
C ARG A 287 -6.15 -15.10 20.44
N ASP A 288 -6.03 -15.64 21.64
CA ASP A 288 -5.51 -14.90 22.79
C ASP A 288 -3.99 -14.69 22.68
N GLY A 289 -3.52 -13.56 23.22
CA GLY A 289 -2.10 -13.23 23.32
C GLY A 289 -1.76 -11.83 22.81
N ASP A 290 -0.86 -11.14 23.51
CA ASP A 290 -0.50 -9.74 23.25
C ASP A 290 0.14 -9.52 21.88
N HIS A 291 0.72 -10.56 21.29
CA HIS A 291 1.36 -10.50 19.97
C HIS A 291 0.38 -10.65 18.79
N VAL A 292 -0.85 -11.13 19.02
CA VAL A 292 -1.77 -11.53 17.94
C VAL A 292 -2.21 -10.33 17.11
N VAL A 293 -2.70 -9.26 17.76
CA VAL A 293 -3.15 -8.05 17.06
C VAL A 293 -1.98 -7.34 16.34
N PRO A 294 -0.83 -7.08 16.99
CA PRO A 294 0.34 -6.53 16.30
C PRO A 294 0.80 -7.35 15.09
N THR A 295 0.80 -8.69 15.21
CA THR A 295 1.18 -9.58 14.09
C THR A 295 0.14 -9.52 12.97
N LYS A 296 -1.15 -9.50 13.30
CA LYS A 296 -2.24 -9.34 12.33
C LYS A 296 -2.07 -8.04 11.53
N GLN A 297 -1.88 -6.91 12.22
CA GLN A 297 -1.71 -5.60 11.57
C GLN A 297 -0.52 -5.58 10.61
N LEU A 298 0.58 -6.22 11.00
CA LEU A 298 1.78 -6.34 10.15
C LEU A 298 1.53 -7.17 8.89
N VAL A 299 0.82 -8.30 9.03
CA VAL A 299 0.47 -9.17 7.90
C VAL A 299 -0.55 -8.52 6.97
N ASP A 300 -1.55 -7.83 7.51
CA ASP A 300 -2.52 -7.08 6.71
C ASP A 300 -1.85 -5.96 5.91
N LEU A 301 -0.95 -5.22 6.55
CA LEU A 301 -0.17 -4.18 5.88
C LEU A 301 0.64 -4.78 4.73
N LEU A 302 1.36 -5.89 4.95
CA LEU A 302 2.10 -6.59 3.90
C LEU A 302 1.20 -7.04 2.74
N TYR A 303 0.09 -7.72 3.05
CA TYR A 303 -0.84 -8.22 2.05
C TYR A 303 -1.40 -7.11 1.16
N SER A 304 -1.74 -5.96 1.75
CA SER A 304 -2.33 -4.83 1.05
C SER A 304 -1.43 -4.20 -0.02
N LEU A 305 -0.13 -4.46 -0.01
CA LEU A 305 0.83 -3.88 -0.96
C LEU A 305 1.01 -4.68 -2.25
N GLY A 306 0.59 -5.95 -2.31
CA GLY A 306 0.88 -6.83 -3.44
C GLY A 306 0.31 -6.31 -4.77
N VAL A 307 -1.01 -6.11 -4.83
CA VAL A 307 -1.69 -5.61 -6.03
C VAL A 307 -1.22 -4.19 -6.37
N PRO A 308 -1.17 -3.22 -5.43
CA PRO A 308 -0.71 -1.87 -5.75
C PRO A 308 0.70 -1.83 -6.34
N ARG A 309 1.62 -2.67 -5.81
CA ARG A 309 2.98 -2.75 -6.31
C ARG A 309 3.04 -3.30 -7.74
N ALA A 310 2.32 -4.38 -8.02
CA ALA A 310 2.30 -4.98 -9.35
C ALA A 310 1.55 -4.11 -10.37
N GLY A 311 0.52 -3.39 -9.94
CA GLY A 311 -0.33 -2.56 -10.79
C GLY A 311 0.08 -1.09 -10.89
N GLY A 312 1.13 -0.66 -10.17
CA GLY A 312 1.53 0.75 -10.12
C GLY A 312 0.48 1.67 -9.48
N LEU A 313 -0.37 1.12 -8.60
CA LEU A 313 -1.34 1.90 -7.81
C LEU A 313 -0.67 2.47 -6.56
N ILE A 314 -1.34 3.45 -5.97
CA ILE A 314 -0.95 3.99 -4.67
C ILE A 314 -1.73 3.23 -3.58
N PRO A 315 -1.05 2.52 -2.67
CA PRO A 315 -1.71 1.89 -1.54
C PRO A 315 -2.13 2.96 -0.55
N VAL A 316 -3.40 2.93 -0.16
CA VAL A 316 -3.96 3.84 0.85
C VAL A 316 -4.15 3.05 2.14
N THR A 317 -3.30 3.34 3.12
CA THR A 317 -3.39 2.73 4.45
C THR A 317 -4.22 3.63 5.38
N PRO A 318 -5.17 3.07 6.14
CA PRO A 318 -5.95 3.81 7.13
C PRO A 318 -5.08 4.43 8.24
N PRO A 319 -5.47 5.58 8.80
CA PRO A 319 -4.79 6.17 9.96
C PRO A 319 -4.69 5.23 11.16
N ASP A 320 -5.71 4.39 11.37
CA ASP A 320 -5.79 3.41 12.47
C ASP A 320 -5.04 2.08 12.17
N SER A 321 -4.38 2.00 11.02
CA SER A 321 -3.43 0.94 10.69
C SER A 321 -1.99 1.44 10.80
N PRO A 322 -1.02 0.55 11.09
CA PRO A 322 0.38 0.95 11.17
C PRO A 322 0.85 1.61 9.86
N PRO A 323 1.74 2.62 9.93
CA PRO A 323 2.30 3.27 8.74
C PRO A 323 3.02 2.27 7.84
N ARG A 324 3.16 2.56 6.54
CA ARG A 324 3.93 1.68 5.64
C ARG A 324 5.38 1.49 6.10
N SER A 325 5.93 2.45 6.85
CA SER A 325 7.24 2.35 7.50
C SER A 325 7.37 1.20 8.49
N THR A 326 6.26 0.66 9.02
CA THR A 326 6.28 -0.48 9.94
C THR A 326 6.87 -1.71 9.29
N LEU A 327 6.62 -1.89 7.99
CA LEU A 327 7.26 -2.95 7.22
C LEU A 327 8.76 -2.72 7.10
N GLN A 328 9.27 -1.53 7.41
CA GLN A 328 10.65 -1.12 7.18
C GLN A 328 11.07 -1.47 5.73
N GLU A 329 10.06 -1.52 4.83
CA GLU A 329 10.07 -2.12 3.49
C GLU A 329 10.95 -3.38 3.37
N LEU A 330 10.82 -4.22 4.38
CA LEU A 330 11.22 -5.61 4.50
C LEU A 330 12.67 -5.89 4.14
N ARG A 331 13.50 -4.95 4.57
CA ARG A 331 14.96 -4.93 4.55
C ARG A 331 15.62 -6.30 4.43
N SER A 332 16.61 -6.36 3.56
CA SER A 332 17.70 -7.33 3.70
C SER A 332 19.05 -6.61 3.67
N ASP A 333 19.29 -5.58 4.51
CA ASP A 333 20.50 -4.72 4.57
C ASP A 333 21.01 -4.08 3.24
N LEU A 334 20.35 -4.41 2.14
CA LEU A 334 20.58 -4.33 0.69
C LEU A 334 19.13 -4.23 0.13
N ARG A 335 18.67 -3.44 -0.85
CA ARG A 335 19.20 -2.89 -2.10
C ARG A 335 18.54 -1.51 -2.28
N PRO A 336 19.26 -0.54 -2.86
CA PRO A 336 19.54 -0.59 -4.30
C PRO A 336 20.76 -1.47 -4.58
N ARG A 337 20.71 -2.31 -5.62
CA ARG A 337 21.88 -2.32 -6.49
C ARG A 337 21.95 -0.88 -7.01
N ASP A 338 23.11 -0.25 -7.09
CA ASP A 338 23.29 1.13 -7.55
C ASP A 338 22.73 1.42 -8.98
N ASP A 339 21.92 0.52 -9.53
CA ASP A 339 21.58 0.37 -10.94
C ASP A 339 20.10 0.70 -11.26
N ASP A 340 19.22 0.95 -10.27
CA ASP A 340 17.78 1.24 -10.51
C ASP A 340 17.23 2.46 -9.72
N PRO A 341 17.51 3.69 -10.18
CA PRO A 341 16.94 4.93 -9.64
C PRO A 341 15.41 4.98 -9.69
N GLU A 342 14.79 4.30 -10.65
CA GLU A 342 13.34 4.31 -10.85
C GLU A 342 12.63 3.55 -9.71
N ALA A 343 13.22 2.44 -9.24
CA ALA A 343 12.74 1.74 -8.05
C ALA A 343 12.79 2.61 -6.78
N ILE A 344 13.83 3.43 -6.62
CA ILE A 344 13.95 4.37 -5.49
C ILE A 344 12.88 5.46 -5.58
N GLY A 345 12.69 6.07 -6.75
CA GLY A 345 11.65 7.08 -6.93
C GLY A 345 10.24 6.54 -6.66
N ARG A 346 9.92 5.32 -7.14
CA ARG A 346 8.64 4.65 -6.84
C ARG A 346 8.44 4.39 -5.36
N LEU A 347 9.49 3.96 -4.67
CA LEU A 347 9.44 3.71 -3.24
C LEU A 347 9.16 4.99 -2.46
N LEU A 348 9.94 6.04 -2.74
CA LEU A 348 9.79 7.34 -2.12
C LEU A 348 8.38 7.88 -2.39
N ARG A 349 7.93 7.87 -3.64
CA ARG A 349 6.56 8.24 -4.03
C ARG A 349 5.52 7.58 -3.14
N ASP A 350 5.58 6.27 -2.99
CA ASP A 350 4.58 5.54 -2.22
C ASP A 350 4.60 5.89 -0.72
N LEU A 351 5.81 6.05 -0.17
CA LEU A 351 6.01 6.44 1.23
C LEU A 351 5.53 7.87 1.49
N PHE A 352 5.79 8.79 0.54
CA PHE A 352 5.26 10.15 0.55
C PHE A 352 3.74 10.15 0.46
N ALA A 353 3.16 9.35 -0.44
CA ALA A 353 1.72 9.24 -0.59
C ALA A 353 1.04 8.74 0.70
N ASP A 354 1.56 7.67 1.33
CA ASP A 354 1.06 7.18 2.62
C ASP A 354 1.10 8.27 3.70
N ALA A 355 2.24 8.94 3.85
CA ALA A 355 2.40 9.98 4.86
C ALA A 355 1.51 11.21 4.60
N LEU A 356 1.36 11.61 3.33
CA LEU A 356 0.50 12.71 2.92
C LEU A 356 -0.97 12.39 3.19
N HIS A 357 -1.45 11.21 2.79
CA HIS A 357 -2.83 10.78 3.06
C HIS A 357 -3.14 10.77 4.56
N ARG A 358 -2.21 10.32 5.41
CA ARG A 358 -2.37 10.35 6.87
C ARG A 358 -2.35 11.76 7.45
N ALA A 359 -1.58 12.66 6.87
CA ALA A 359 -1.47 14.04 7.33
C ALA A 359 -2.70 14.88 6.99
N VAL A 360 -3.19 14.75 5.77
CA VAL A 360 -4.35 15.52 5.28
C VAL A 360 -5.67 14.95 5.81
N ASP A 361 -5.70 13.65 6.13
CA ASP A 361 -6.90 13.00 6.65
C ASP A 361 -6.78 12.66 8.15
N GLY A 362 -7.47 13.42 9.00
CA GLY A 362 -7.70 12.99 10.38
C GLY A 362 -8.68 11.81 10.45
N PRO A 363 -8.69 11.03 11.55
CA PRO A 363 -9.68 9.98 11.77
C PRO A 363 -11.10 10.53 11.57
N ASN A 364 -11.94 9.81 10.83
CA ASN A 364 -13.34 10.15 10.56
C ASN A 364 -13.61 11.47 9.81
N SER A 365 -12.61 12.07 9.16
CA SER A 365 -12.76 13.37 8.45
C SER A 365 -13.88 13.38 7.39
N TYR A 366 -14.23 12.21 6.84
CA TYR A 366 -15.26 12.04 5.82
C TYR A 366 -16.35 11.06 6.24
N ALA A 367 -16.35 10.61 7.50
CA ALA A 367 -17.30 9.60 7.97
C ALA A 367 -18.75 10.08 7.86
N GLY A 368 -18.99 11.39 7.94
CA GLY A 368 -20.30 12.01 7.80
C GLY A 368 -20.77 12.25 6.36
N LEU A 369 -19.97 11.90 5.34
CA LEU A 369 -20.39 12.01 3.93
C LEU A 369 -21.15 10.77 3.50
N SER A 370 -22.26 10.95 2.79
CA SER A 370 -22.90 9.86 2.05
C SER A 370 -22.21 9.63 0.69
N LEU A 371 -22.45 8.52 -0.01
CA LEU A 371 -21.94 8.33 -1.38
C LEU A 371 -22.52 9.37 -2.34
N ALA A 372 -23.77 9.79 -2.12
CA ALA A 372 -24.38 10.89 -2.87
C ALA A 372 -23.65 12.21 -2.62
N ASP A 373 -23.20 12.49 -1.40
CA ASP A 373 -22.36 13.67 -1.09
C ASP A 373 -21.04 13.62 -1.83
N VAL A 374 -20.37 12.45 -1.83
CA VAL A 374 -19.12 12.24 -2.57
C VAL A 374 -19.31 12.50 -4.06
N ASN A 375 -20.37 11.97 -4.68
CA ASN A 375 -20.66 12.23 -6.09
C ASN A 375 -20.90 13.71 -6.40
N ARG A 376 -21.53 14.45 -5.48
CA ARG A 376 -21.72 15.90 -5.63
C ARG A 376 -20.39 16.63 -5.52
N LEU A 377 -19.60 16.35 -4.48
CA LEU A 377 -18.29 16.94 -4.26
C LEU A 377 -17.36 16.76 -5.47
N ARG A 378 -17.35 15.57 -6.07
CA ARG A 378 -16.49 15.26 -7.23
C ARG A 378 -16.83 16.04 -8.51
N ARG A 379 -17.98 16.72 -8.55
CA ARG A 379 -18.36 17.60 -9.67
C ARG A 379 -17.84 19.02 -9.50
N GLU A 380 -17.44 19.38 -8.28
CA GLU A 380 -16.94 20.70 -7.93
C GLU A 380 -15.51 20.92 -8.44
N GLU A 381 -15.20 22.17 -8.79
CA GLU A 381 -13.87 22.55 -9.28
C GLU A 381 -12.80 22.38 -8.18
N GLU A 382 -13.14 22.65 -6.92
CA GLU A 382 -12.21 22.52 -5.80
C GLU A 382 -11.75 21.08 -5.59
N TRP A 383 -12.61 20.10 -5.83
CA TRP A 383 -12.24 18.69 -5.74
C TRP A 383 -11.28 18.32 -6.88
N ARG A 384 -11.58 18.70 -8.13
CA ARG A 384 -10.71 18.42 -9.28
C ARG A 384 -9.33 19.06 -9.08
N ALA A 385 -9.30 20.34 -8.72
CA ALA A 385 -8.05 21.05 -8.48
C ALA A 385 -7.22 20.44 -7.34
N TYR A 386 -7.86 19.80 -6.36
CA TYR A 386 -7.17 19.05 -5.31
C TYR A 386 -6.57 17.75 -5.85
N VAL A 387 -7.36 16.91 -6.52
CA VAL A 387 -6.86 15.63 -7.06
C VAL A 387 -5.78 15.85 -8.11
N ASP A 388 -5.93 16.85 -8.98
CA ASP A 388 -4.91 17.22 -9.96
C ASP A 388 -3.59 17.66 -9.28
N SER A 389 -3.69 18.44 -8.19
CA SER A 389 -2.50 18.83 -7.43
C SER A 389 -1.82 17.64 -6.75
N LEU A 390 -2.60 16.69 -6.25
CA LEU A 390 -2.11 15.47 -5.62
C LEU A 390 -1.44 14.56 -6.65
N ASP A 391 -2.09 14.33 -7.80
CA ASP A 391 -1.55 13.51 -8.89
C ASP A 391 -0.29 14.12 -9.49
N SER A 392 -0.32 15.43 -9.80
CA SER A 392 0.84 16.15 -10.32
C SER A 392 2.02 16.08 -9.37
N PHE A 393 1.79 16.15 -8.05
CA PHE A 393 2.87 16.08 -7.08
C PHE A 393 3.42 14.66 -6.93
N VAL A 394 2.55 13.67 -6.73
CA VAL A 394 2.98 12.29 -6.44
C VAL A 394 3.48 11.58 -7.69
N ARG A 395 2.82 11.71 -8.84
CA ARG A 395 3.28 11.09 -10.09
C ARG A 395 4.30 11.96 -10.84
N GLY A 396 4.05 13.26 -10.98
CA GLY A 396 4.95 14.17 -11.69
C GLY A 396 6.22 14.54 -10.91
N GLY A 397 6.15 14.61 -9.58
CA GLY A 397 7.31 14.88 -8.72
C GLY A 397 8.35 13.77 -8.72
N PHE A 398 7.91 12.52 -8.92
CA PHE A 398 8.74 11.31 -8.83
C PHE A 398 8.88 10.56 -10.16
N GLN A 399 8.47 11.18 -11.27
CA GLN A 399 8.56 10.60 -12.61
C GLN A 399 10.02 10.23 -12.95
N ASP A 400 10.21 9.09 -13.62
CA ASP A 400 11.51 8.57 -14.07
C ASP A 400 12.54 8.39 -12.94
N GLY A 401 12.09 8.14 -11.70
CA GLY A 401 12.99 7.95 -10.56
C GLY A 401 13.52 9.24 -9.94
N ARG A 402 13.01 10.40 -10.37
CA ARG A 402 13.39 11.71 -9.83
C ARG A 402 12.98 11.86 -8.36
N ILE A 403 13.77 12.63 -7.62
CA ILE A 403 13.38 13.16 -6.32
C ILE A 403 13.15 14.68 -6.51
N PRO A 404 12.00 15.24 -6.08
CA PRO A 404 11.75 16.67 -6.21
C PRO A 404 12.75 17.50 -5.39
N SER A 405 13.13 18.67 -5.89
CA SER A 405 13.93 19.65 -5.15
C SER A 405 13.18 20.17 -3.92
N PRO A 406 13.85 20.77 -2.91
CA PRO A 406 13.19 21.39 -1.76
C PRO A 406 12.10 22.39 -2.12
N GLU A 407 12.34 23.23 -3.13
CA GLU A 407 11.40 24.25 -3.57
C GLU A 407 10.17 23.60 -4.20
N GLU A 408 10.36 22.62 -5.09
CA GLU A 408 9.26 21.85 -5.68
C GLU A 408 8.49 21.05 -4.62
N PHE A 409 9.20 20.47 -3.66
CA PHE A 409 8.61 19.71 -2.54
C PHE A 409 7.76 20.63 -1.66
N SER A 410 8.32 21.76 -1.24
CA SER A 410 7.62 22.75 -0.41
C SER A 410 6.42 23.34 -1.17
N ALA A 411 6.59 23.73 -2.43
CA ALA A 411 5.54 24.29 -3.25
C ALA A 411 4.42 23.28 -3.51
N GLY A 412 4.78 22.05 -3.88
CA GLY A 412 3.84 20.96 -4.15
C GLY A 412 3.02 20.59 -2.91
N THR A 413 3.68 20.36 -1.77
CA THR A 413 2.97 20.01 -0.52
C THR A 413 2.12 21.15 0.01
N SER A 414 2.59 22.41 -0.05
CA SER A 414 1.79 23.59 0.28
C SER A 414 0.56 23.71 -0.63
N GLU A 415 0.73 23.47 -1.93
CA GLU A 415 -0.37 23.55 -2.88
C GLU A 415 -1.42 22.47 -2.59
N VAL A 416 -0.99 21.23 -2.39
CA VAL A 416 -1.89 20.12 -2.03
C VAL A 416 -2.65 20.46 -0.75
N ALA A 417 -1.96 20.91 0.31
CA ALA A 417 -2.61 21.29 1.57
C ALA A 417 -3.62 22.44 1.39
N ARG A 418 -3.27 23.46 0.60
CA ARG A 418 -4.15 24.60 0.29
C ARG A 418 -5.39 24.17 -0.48
N ARG A 419 -5.24 23.28 -1.47
CA ARG A 419 -6.34 22.74 -2.28
C ARG A 419 -7.22 21.80 -1.48
N HIS A 420 -6.62 20.95 -0.66
CA HIS A 420 -7.33 20.09 0.29
C HIS A 420 -8.21 20.89 1.24
N ALA A 421 -7.67 21.96 1.84
CA ALA A 421 -8.45 22.84 2.72
C ALA A 421 -9.62 23.54 2.00
N ARG A 422 -9.47 23.86 0.71
CA ARG A 422 -10.57 24.39 -0.13
C ARG A 422 -11.62 23.31 -0.38
N MET A 423 -11.21 22.13 -0.84
CA MET A 423 -12.07 20.97 -1.07
C MET A 423 -12.87 20.62 0.19
N LEU A 424 -12.24 20.61 1.37
CA LEU A 424 -12.92 20.34 2.63
C LEU A 424 -14.00 21.37 2.98
N ARG A 425 -13.81 22.66 2.62
CA ARG A 425 -14.85 23.67 2.81
C ARG A 425 -16.05 23.41 1.90
N THR A 426 -15.78 23.04 0.65
CA THR A 426 -16.84 22.65 -0.30
C THR A 426 -17.57 21.39 0.18
N ALA A 427 -16.84 20.36 0.61
CA ALA A 427 -17.42 19.12 1.15
C ALA A 427 -18.38 19.39 2.32
N ARG A 428 -18.05 20.33 3.22
CA ARG A 428 -18.93 20.75 4.32
C ARG A 428 -20.17 21.49 3.86
N ALA A 429 -20.07 22.30 2.82
CA ALA A 429 -21.24 22.96 2.26
C ALA A 429 -22.18 21.93 1.61
N THR A 430 -21.63 20.84 1.07
CA THR A 430 -22.38 19.74 0.46
C THR A 430 -23.00 18.80 1.48
N SER A 431 -22.28 18.47 2.57
CA SER A 431 -22.75 17.60 3.64
C SER A 431 -23.56 18.39 4.66
N GLY A 432 -24.83 18.07 4.88
CA GLY A 432 -25.66 18.76 5.88
C GLY A 432 -25.14 18.70 7.34
N SER A 433 -24.00 18.05 7.60
CA SER A 433 -23.34 17.92 8.89
C SER A 433 -22.37 19.10 9.13
N GLY A 434 -22.76 20.01 10.04
CA GLY A 434 -21.99 21.23 10.36
C GLY A 434 -20.71 21.03 11.19
N SER A 435 -20.19 19.81 11.35
CA SER A 435 -18.94 19.57 12.09
C SER A 435 -17.79 19.27 11.14
N GLY A 436 -16.87 20.23 10.96
CA GLY A 436 -15.73 20.07 10.07
C GLY A 436 -14.48 20.83 10.52
N PHE A 437 -13.38 20.10 10.53
CA PHE A 437 -12.06 20.33 11.11
C PHE A 437 -11.17 21.33 10.35
N ALA A 438 -10.69 22.42 10.95
CA ALA A 438 -9.69 23.29 10.33
C ALA A 438 -8.28 22.89 10.80
N ARG A 439 -7.46 22.34 9.90
CA ARG A 439 -6.02 22.15 10.12
C ARG A 439 -5.22 22.91 9.09
N ASP A 440 -4.24 23.66 9.57
CA ASP A 440 -3.16 24.18 8.74
C ASP A 440 -1.98 23.23 8.87
N ILE A 441 -1.67 22.49 7.81
CA ILE A 441 -0.59 21.49 7.81
C ILE A 441 0.70 22.16 7.33
N VAL A 442 1.77 21.97 8.10
CA VAL A 442 3.14 22.36 7.76
C VAL A 442 3.95 21.09 7.51
N SER A 443 4.54 20.98 6.31
CA SER A 443 5.44 19.89 5.95
C SER A 443 6.88 20.25 6.30
N VAL A 444 7.62 19.30 6.86
CA VAL A 444 9.03 19.43 7.23
C VAL A 444 9.81 18.23 6.69
N LEU A 445 10.73 18.45 5.76
CA LEU A 445 11.67 17.44 5.31
C LEU A 445 12.98 17.59 6.12
N VAL A 446 13.35 16.55 6.85
CA VAL A 446 14.61 16.46 7.57
C VAL A 446 15.51 15.45 6.84
N ILE A 447 16.75 15.80 6.53
CA ILE A 447 17.72 14.89 5.93
C ILE A 447 18.92 14.80 6.86
N GLU A 448 19.26 13.62 7.35
CA GLU A 448 20.33 13.39 8.31
C GLU A 448 21.39 12.45 7.73
N ALA A 449 22.67 12.83 7.82
CA ALA A 449 23.80 11.96 7.50
C ALA A 449 25.01 12.30 8.37
N GLY A 450 25.67 11.30 8.96
CA GLY A 450 26.97 11.48 9.64
C GLY A 450 27.02 12.58 10.71
N GLY A 451 25.91 12.88 11.38
CA GLY A 451 25.81 13.96 12.38
C GLY A 451 25.48 15.35 11.83
N VAL A 452 25.21 15.45 10.52
CA VAL A 452 24.65 16.65 9.86
C VAL A 452 23.16 16.44 9.65
N ALA A 453 22.34 17.45 9.98
CA ALA A 453 20.89 17.44 9.73
C ALA A 453 20.47 18.69 8.96
N LEU A 454 19.85 18.50 7.79
CA LEU A 454 19.19 19.53 6.99
C LEU A 454 17.69 19.52 7.31
N GLN A 455 17.09 20.67 7.56
CA GLN A 455 15.64 20.81 7.69
C GLN A 455 15.12 21.79 6.65
N VAL A 456 14.15 21.33 5.85
CA VAL A 456 13.38 22.14 4.92
C VAL A 456 11.96 22.21 5.45
N THR A 457 11.51 23.39 5.86
CA THR A 457 10.14 23.61 6.33
C THR A 457 9.38 24.39 5.27
N SER A 458 8.14 23.95 4.98
CA SER A 458 7.35 24.57 3.93
C SER A 458 7.05 26.05 4.24
N GLY A 459 7.48 26.94 3.34
CA GLY A 459 7.35 28.39 3.47
C GLY A 459 8.42 29.08 4.32
N GLU A 460 9.47 28.38 4.73
CA GLU A 460 10.64 28.93 5.46
C GLU A 460 11.94 28.66 4.69
N GLU A 461 12.99 29.45 4.93
CA GLU A 461 14.31 29.20 4.35
C GLU A 461 14.92 27.91 4.91
N VAL A 462 15.69 27.21 4.04
CA VAL A 462 16.38 25.96 4.39
C VAL A 462 17.29 26.20 5.61
N SER A 463 17.07 25.44 6.68
CA SER A 463 17.77 25.61 7.95
C SER A 463 18.64 24.40 8.25
N LEU A 464 19.91 24.62 8.61
CA LEU A 464 20.82 23.55 9.05
C LEU A 464 20.72 23.37 10.56
N LEU A 465 20.17 22.24 10.98
CA LEU A 465 19.83 21.95 12.38
C LEU A 465 21.07 21.65 13.23
N ALA A 466 22.10 21.02 12.64
CA ALA A 466 23.38 20.75 13.30
C ALA A 466 24.44 20.24 12.31
N GLY A 467 25.72 20.54 12.60
CA GLY A 467 26.89 19.89 12.01
C GLY A 467 27.59 20.69 10.89
N SER A 468 28.93 20.72 10.94
CA SER A 468 29.75 21.23 9.83
C SER A 468 29.87 20.14 8.76
N ILE A 469 29.60 20.48 7.50
CA ILE A 469 29.82 19.63 6.31
C ILE A 469 31.25 19.04 6.31
N GLN A 470 32.21 19.74 6.93
CA GLN A 470 33.61 19.32 7.03
C GLN A 470 33.80 18.05 7.89
N MET A 471 32.82 17.66 8.70
CA MET A 471 32.85 16.46 9.55
C MET A 471 32.35 15.20 8.84
N LEU A 472 31.77 15.34 7.63
CA LEU A 472 31.36 14.19 6.82
C LEU A 472 32.61 13.50 6.27
N THR A 473 32.87 12.29 6.74
CA THR A 473 33.95 11.46 6.19
C THR A 473 33.55 10.96 4.79
N ALA A 474 34.52 10.81 3.89
CA ALA A 474 34.29 10.30 2.53
C ALA A 474 33.89 8.80 2.47
N ALA A 475 33.70 8.16 3.64
CA ALA A 475 33.31 6.76 3.75
C ALA A 475 31.82 6.58 3.44
N ALA A 476 31.44 5.35 3.09
CA ALA A 476 30.04 4.97 2.96
C ALA A 476 29.31 5.26 4.28
N GLY A 477 28.16 5.93 4.20
CA GLY A 477 27.43 6.39 5.36
C GLY A 477 25.92 6.24 5.19
N ALA A 478 25.24 6.30 6.33
CA ALA A 478 23.80 6.20 6.46
C ALA A 478 23.15 7.57 6.19
N LEU A 479 22.31 7.67 5.16
CA LEU A 479 21.41 8.81 4.96
C LEU A 479 20.02 8.46 5.48
N THR A 480 19.54 9.18 6.49
CA THR A 480 18.17 9.08 6.99
C THR A 480 17.38 10.28 6.49
N ILE A 481 16.31 10.05 5.74
CA ILE A 481 15.38 11.12 5.37
C ILE A 481 14.16 10.97 6.27
N ARG A 482 13.72 12.04 6.92
CA ARG A 482 12.49 12.08 7.70
C ARG A 482 11.55 13.13 7.14
N LEU A 483 10.29 12.78 6.96
CA LEU A 483 9.25 13.71 6.59
C LEU A 483 8.29 13.88 7.76
N GLU A 484 8.06 15.11 8.20
CA GLU A 484 7.14 15.42 9.27
C GLU A 484 6.01 16.31 8.77
N PHE A 485 4.77 15.97 9.12
CA PHE A 485 3.62 16.85 8.95
C PHE A 485 3.17 17.33 10.32
N ARG A 486 3.05 18.64 10.50
CA ARG A 486 2.71 19.29 11.77
C ARG A 486 1.49 20.19 11.59
N ASP A 487 0.63 20.23 12.59
CA ASP A 487 -0.47 21.21 12.65
C ASP A 487 0.05 22.56 13.17
N ARG A 488 -0.13 23.63 12.40
CA ARG A 488 0.33 24.99 12.71
C ARG A 488 -0.34 25.56 13.98
N GLY A 489 -1.47 25.00 14.41
CA GLY A 489 -2.27 25.48 15.54
C GLY A 489 -1.94 24.88 16.92
N THR A 490 -1.26 23.74 16.99
CA THR A 490 -1.03 23.04 18.28
C THR A 490 0.30 23.41 18.93
N LYS A 491 0.45 24.66 19.40
CA LYS A 491 1.46 24.95 20.44
C LYS A 491 0.94 24.42 21.78
N GLY A 492 1.44 23.26 22.22
CA GLY A 492 1.31 22.80 23.61
C GLY A 492 0.27 21.73 23.93
N ARG A 493 -0.44 21.14 22.95
CA ARG A 493 -1.18 19.89 23.18
C ARG A 493 -0.32 18.70 22.76
N ARG A 494 0.09 17.87 23.72
CA ARG A 494 0.79 16.56 23.54
C ARG A 494 0.00 15.52 22.71
N GLY A 495 -1.01 15.92 21.94
CA GLY A 495 -1.88 15.05 21.13
C GLY A 495 -2.10 15.54 19.70
N GLY A 496 -1.28 16.47 19.19
CA GLY A 496 -1.26 16.77 17.76
C GLY A 496 -0.59 15.60 17.02
N LEU A 497 -1.30 15.01 16.04
CA LEU A 497 -0.79 13.97 15.14
C LEU A 497 0.36 14.54 14.29
N GLY A 498 1.53 14.68 14.89
CA GLY A 498 2.78 14.87 14.16
C GLY A 498 3.13 13.54 13.51
N HIS A 499 2.87 13.40 12.21
CA HIS A 499 3.28 12.21 11.48
C HIS A 499 4.71 12.41 11.01
N SER A 500 5.66 11.74 11.65
CA SER A 500 7.05 11.69 11.20
C SER A 500 7.32 10.33 10.55
N LEU A 501 7.56 10.33 9.25
CA LEU A 501 8.03 9.17 8.52
C LEU A 501 9.55 9.18 8.52
N THR A 502 10.21 8.16 9.07
CA THR A 502 11.66 7.97 8.88
C THR A 502 11.87 6.98 7.74
N LEU A 503 12.40 7.45 6.62
CA LEU A 503 12.75 6.65 5.46
C LEU A 503 13.94 5.73 5.79
N PRO A 504 14.02 4.55 5.14
CA PRO A 504 15.12 3.64 5.35
C PRO A 504 16.45 4.30 5.02
N THR A 505 17.44 3.99 5.84
CA THR A 505 18.80 4.47 5.68
C THR A 505 19.37 4.09 4.32
N LEU A 506 19.53 5.06 3.41
CA LEU A 506 20.23 4.83 2.15
C LEU A 506 21.73 4.72 2.45
N ARG A 507 22.36 3.64 1.96
CA ARG A 507 23.82 3.52 1.99
C ARG A 507 24.36 4.20 0.74
N LEU A 508 24.97 5.36 0.95
CA LEU A 508 25.58 6.13 -0.12
C LEU A 508 27.00 5.61 -0.39
N GLY A 509 27.34 5.43 -1.67
CA GLY A 509 28.67 4.95 -2.10
C GLY A 509 29.78 5.96 -1.78
N SER A 510 29.45 7.26 -1.74
CA SER A 510 30.35 8.30 -1.27
C SER A 510 29.55 9.40 -0.56
N LEU A 511 29.35 9.23 0.76
CA LEU A 511 28.53 10.13 1.59
C LEU A 511 28.85 11.61 1.32
N LYS A 512 30.12 11.98 1.17
CA LYS A 512 30.54 13.35 0.85
C LYS A 512 30.09 13.83 -0.54
N ARG A 513 30.35 13.06 -1.62
CA ARG A 513 29.96 13.45 -2.99
C ARG A 513 28.44 13.47 -3.16
N ASP A 514 27.78 12.47 -2.59
CA ASP A 514 26.33 12.33 -2.68
C ASP A 514 25.63 13.40 -1.83
N TRP A 515 26.20 13.76 -0.67
CA TRP A 515 25.75 14.90 0.12
C TRP A 515 26.04 16.25 -0.54
N GLU A 516 27.19 16.42 -1.20
CA GLU A 516 27.49 17.62 -2.01
C GLU A 516 26.55 17.72 -3.22
N ALA A 517 26.15 16.60 -3.81
CA ALA A 517 25.15 16.55 -4.88
C ALA A 517 23.74 16.88 -4.37
N ILE A 518 23.35 16.36 -3.20
CA ILE A 518 22.11 16.75 -2.51
C ILE A 518 22.18 18.24 -2.18
N LEU A 519 23.19 18.75 -1.48
CA LEU A 519 23.32 20.18 -1.18
C LEU A 519 23.38 21.07 -2.43
N GLY A 520 23.99 20.59 -3.51
CA GLY A 520 24.05 21.26 -4.81
C GLY A 520 22.69 21.31 -5.52
N ALA A 521 21.89 20.24 -5.42
CA ALA A 521 20.51 20.20 -5.92
C ALA A 521 19.52 20.94 -5.00
N TYR A 522 19.87 21.13 -3.72
CA TYR A 522 19.05 21.73 -2.66
C TYR A 522 19.50 23.18 -2.37
N GLY A 523 20.18 23.81 -3.34
CA GLY A 523 20.97 25.02 -3.23
C GLY A 523 20.30 26.19 -2.50
N GLY A 524 20.80 26.47 -1.30
CA GLY A 524 20.64 27.74 -0.61
C GLY A 524 21.95 28.08 0.09
N ARG A 525 22.23 29.37 0.27
CA ARG A 525 23.36 29.82 1.09
C ARG A 525 23.17 29.20 2.48
N VAL A 526 24.03 28.25 2.83
CA VAL A 526 24.03 27.61 4.14
C VAL A 526 24.15 28.70 5.21
N VAL A 527 23.04 29.03 5.87
CA VAL A 527 23.06 29.82 7.08
C VAL A 527 23.37 28.83 8.20
N GLU A 528 24.61 28.85 8.69
CA GLU A 528 24.93 28.18 9.94
C GLU A 528 24.14 28.86 11.06
N THR A 529 22.96 28.34 11.36
CA THR A 529 22.29 28.65 12.61
C THR A 529 23.09 27.95 13.71
N GLY A 530 24.10 28.65 14.22
CA GLY A 530 24.81 28.23 15.43
C GLY A 530 23.78 27.83 16.49
N ARG A 531 24.04 26.72 17.18
CA ARG A 531 23.19 26.07 18.21
C ARG A 531 22.02 26.96 18.66
N LEU A 532 20.79 26.57 18.33
CA LEU A 532 19.62 27.08 19.04
C LEU A 532 19.88 26.91 20.55
N PRO A 533 19.89 27.99 21.35
CA PRO A 533 20.07 27.86 22.78
C PRO A 533 18.84 27.12 23.34
N GLY A 534 19.04 25.89 23.80
CA GLY A 534 18.06 25.20 24.65
C GLY A 534 17.14 24.17 23.99
N VAL A 535 17.46 23.62 22.82
CA VAL A 535 16.81 22.38 22.35
C VAL A 535 17.73 21.20 22.68
N PRO A 536 17.39 20.35 23.66
CA PRO A 536 18.14 19.12 23.91
C PRO A 536 18.07 18.24 22.67
N ARG A 537 19.06 17.36 22.48
CA ARG A 537 19.06 16.38 21.38
C ARG A 537 17.69 15.69 21.36
N GLN A 538 16.93 15.83 20.28
CA GLN A 538 15.60 15.21 20.15
C GLN A 538 15.66 13.68 20.25
N ALA A 539 16.83 13.08 20.07
CA ALA A 539 17.09 11.67 20.34
C ALA A 539 16.93 11.27 21.82
N ASP A 540 17.03 12.21 22.76
CA ASP A 540 17.00 11.95 24.21
C ASP A 540 15.63 12.27 24.86
N GLN A 541 14.67 12.86 24.15
CA GLN A 541 13.44 13.40 24.76
C GLN A 541 12.18 12.52 24.67
N GLN A 542 12.25 11.31 24.13
CA GLN A 542 11.12 10.37 24.12
C GLN A 542 11.27 9.23 25.15
N CYS A 543 12.30 9.24 26.00
CA CYS A 543 12.61 8.18 26.95
C CYS A 543 12.39 8.53 28.44
N GLN A 544 11.53 9.49 28.79
CA GLN A 544 11.13 9.67 30.19
C GLN A 544 9.67 9.27 30.40
N PRO A 545 9.40 8.16 31.13
CA PRO A 545 8.06 7.89 31.63
C PRO A 545 7.69 8.95 32.67
N ASP A 546 6.46 9.45 32.59
CA ASP A 546 5.88 10.32 33.61
C ASP A 546 5.93 9.58 34.98
N GLN A 547 6.47 10.23 36.01
CA GLN A 547 6.26 9.86 37.42
C GLN A 547 4.90 10.34 37.90
#